data_AF-A0A4Y9IUR1-F1
#
_entry.id   AF-A0A4Y9IUR1-F1
#
_cell.length_a   1.000
_cell.length_b   1.000
_cell.length_c   1.000
_cell.angle_alpha   90.00
_cell.angle_beta   90.00
_cell.angle_gamma   90.00
#
_symmetry.space_group_name_H-M   'P 1'
#
loop_
_entity.id
_entity.type
_entity.pdbx_description
1 polymer ?
#
loop_
_entity_poly.entity_id
_entity_poly.type
_entity_poly.pdbx_seq_one_letter_code
_entity_poly.pdbx_strand_id
1 'polypeptide(L)'
;MTATQEIELLQSLKGDTYFAQVFKPETIDAMCENIRKDFPIDCDVNIFENCHEATKARSEVRILKGLLDERENEVEDLRQQKDTMVDFLIDQASTSSDSSTKKQIYEKAAEIIGDKEVIRRKIKFGYSLNNHDLEWLAQNL
;
A
#
# COMPACT_ATOMS: atom_id res chain seq x y z
N MET A 1 -2.70 46.69 -7.62
CA MET A 1 -2.58 47.46 -8.87
C MET A 1 -3.43 46.76 -9.91
N THR A 2 -4.24 47.49 -10.66
CA THR A 2 -4.96 46.94 -11.81
C THR A 2 -4.13 47.14 -13.08
N ALA A 3 -4.34 46.31 -14.11
CA ALA A 3 -3.66 46.43 -15.40
C ALA A 3 -3.80 47.86 -15.99
N THR A 4 -4.96 48.50 -15.81
CA THR A 4 -5.19 49.88 -16.24
C THR A 4 -4.30 50.89 -15.51
N GLN A 5 -4.13 50.74 -14.19
CA GLN A 5 -3.28 51.64 -13.40
C GLN A 5 -1.80 51.51 -13.77
N GLU A 6 -1.36 50.29 -14.10
CA GLU A 6 0.01 50.02 -14.53
C GLU A 6 0.31 50.60 -15.92
N ILE A 7 -0.64 50.46 -16.86
CA ILE A 7 -0.55 51.06 -18.20
C ILE A 7 -0.51 52.60 -18.13
N GLU A 8 -1.36 53.21 -17.31
CA GLU A 8 -1.38 54.67 -17.11
C GLU A 8 -0.04 55.18 -16.56
N LEU A 9 0.54 54.47 -15.59
CA LEU A 9 1.86 54.78 -15.07
C LEU A 9 2.94 54.69 -16.16
N LEU A 10 2.97 53.60 -16.93
CA LEU A 10 3.95 53.43 -18.02
C LEU A 10 3.81 54.49 -19.12
N GLN A 11 2.59 54.85 -19.50
CA GLN A 11 2.36 55.91 -20.50
C GLN A 11 2.80 57.28 -19.98
N SER A 12 2.68 57.55 -18.67
CA SER A 12 3.17 58.80 -18.06
C SER A 12 4.70 58.95 -18.09
N LEU A 13 5.44 57.84 -18.27
CA LEU A 13 6.90 57.83 -18.37
C LEU A 13 7.40 58.19 -19.78
N LYS A 14 6.51 58.35 -20.76
CA LYS A 14 6.86 58.87 -22.09
C LYS A 14 7.09 60.38 -22.06
N GLY A 15 7.99 60.88 -22.90
CA GLY A 15 8.31 62.30 -23.00
C GLY A 15 9.68 62.63 -22.44
N ASP A 16 9.86 63.82 -21.85
CA ASP A 16 11.15 64.29 -21.36
C ASP A 16 11.44 63.76 -19.94
N THR A 17 11.48 62.43 -19.81
CA THR A 17 11.80 61.74 -18.57
C THR A 17 13.13 61.02 -18.70
N TYR A 18 13.81 60.81 -17.57
CA TYR A 18 14.99 59.95 -17.52
C TYR A 18 14.70 58.54 -18.07
N PHE A 19 13.46 58.06 -17.93
CA PHE A 19 13.02 56.76 -18.43
C PHE A 19 12.98 56.70 -19.97
N ALA A 20 12.58 57.79 -20.63
CA ALA A 20 12.51 57.87 -22.09
C ALA A 20 13.89 57.95 -22.77
N GLN A 21 14.95 58.25 -22.01
CA GLN A 21 16.34 58.17 -22.48
C GLN A 21 16.84 56.72 -22.57
N VAL A 22 16.24 55.82 -21.77
CA VAL A 22 16.63 54.40 -21.67
C VAL A 22 15.70 53.50 -22.48
N PHE A 23 14.39 53.77 -22.43
CA PHE A 23 13.37 53.00 -23.14
C PHE A 23 12.74 53.85 -24.23
N LYS A 24 12.79 53.35 -25.47
CA LYS A 24 12.13 54.01 -26.59
C LYS A 24 10.61 54.02 -26.35
N PRO A 25 9.88 55.05 -26.83
CA PRO A 25 8.43 55.09 -26.75
C PRO A 25 7.75 53.82 -27.26
N GLU A 26 8.28 53.23 -28.33
CA GLU A 26 7.81 51.96 -28.91
C GLU A 26 7.94 50.77 -27.94
N THR A 27 8.98 50.77 -27.10
CA THR A 27 9.21 49.74 -26.09
C THR A 27 8.18 49.84 -24.96
N ILE A 28 7.86 51.07 -24.55
CA ILE A 28 6.83 51.33 -23.54
C ILE A 28 5.45 50.91 -24.08
N ASP A 29 5.17 51.14 -25.36
CA ASP A 29 3.95 50.68 -26.00
C ASP A 29 3.85 49.15 -26.08
N ALA A 30 4.96 48.49 -26.41
CA ALA A 30 5.03 47.03 -26.39
C ALA A 30 4.80 46.47 -24.97
N MET A 31 5.32 47.12 -23.93
CA MET A 31 5.05 46.75 -22.53
C MET A 31 3.57 46.92 -22.17
N CYS A 32 2.95 48.03 -22.58
CA CYS A 32 1.52 48.26 -22.36
C CYS A 32 0.66 47.22 -23.09
N GLU A 33 1.02 46.84 -24.32
CA GLU A 33 0.35 45.79 -25.07
C GLU A 33 0.51 44.41 -24.44
N ASN A 34 1.68 44.11 -23.86
CA ASN A 34 1.89 42.87 -23.13
C ASN A 34 1.01 42.82 -21.89
N ILE A 35 0.87 43.91 -21.13
CA ILE A 35 -0.03 43.98 -19.96
C ILE A 35 -1.50 43.85 -20.38
N ARG A 36 -1.91 44.45 -21.51
CA ARG A 36 -3.27 44.30 -22.05
C ARG A 36 -3.61 42.87 -22.48
N LYS A 37 -2.59 42.14 -22.96
CA LYS A 37 -2.70 40.74 -23.41
C LYS A 37 -2.23 39.77 -22.34
N ASP A 38 -1.91 40.26 -21.14
CA ASP A 38 -1.47 39.43 -20.05
C ASP A 38 -2.67 38.66 -19.55
N PHE A 39 -2.60 37.34 -19.68
CA PHE A 39 -3.57 36.46 -19.06
C PHE A 39 -3.01 36.15 -17.69
N PRO A 40 -3.76 36.40 -16.60
CA PRO A 40 -3.35 35.87 -15.32
C PRO A 40 -3.10 34.38 -15.50
N ILE A 41 -1.91 33.90 -15.09
CA ILE A 41 -1.67 32.48 -14.95
C ILE A 41 -2.54 32.05 -13.75
N ASP A 42 -3.85 31.95 -13.96
CA ASP A 42 -4.76 31.20 -13.10
C ASP A 42 -4.43 29.73 -13.33
N CYS A 43 -3.32 29.31 -12.75
CA CYS A 43 -3.17 27.93 -12.36
C CYS A 43 -4.16 27.75 -11.21
N ASP A 44 -5.43 27.45 -11.49
CA ASP A 44 -6.45 26.94 -10.53
C ASP A 44 -5.96 25.76 -9.66
N VAL A 45 -4.72 25.31 -9.89
CA VAL A 45 -3.87 24.57 -8.98
C VAL A 45 -3.53 25.44 -7.77
N ASN A 46 -4.34 25.35 -6.72
CA ASN A 46 -3.96 25.86 -5.41
C ASN A 46 -2.82 25.00 -4.83
N ILE A 47 -1.58 25.35 -5.18
CA ILE A 47 -0.37 24.55 -4.90
C ILE A 47 -0.26 24.22 -3.41
N PHE A 48 -0.67 25.13 -2.53
CA PHE A 48 -0.62 24.93 -1.08
C PHE A 48 -1.65 23.92 -0.58
N GLU A 49 -2.88 23.95 -1.10
CA GLU A 49 -3.92 22.96 -0.76
C GLU A 49 -3.55 21.58 -1.30
N ASN A 50 -3.14 21.49 -2.56
CA ASN A 50 -2.70 20.23 -3.17
C ASN A 50 -1.49 19.62 -2.44
N CYS A 51 -0.55 20.45 -1.98
CA CYS A 51 0.58 20.00 -1.17
C CYS A 51 0.14 19.49 0.21
N HIS A 52 -0.84 20.16 0.84
CA HIS A 52 -1.39 19.74 2.12
C HIS A 52 -2.12 18.40 2.02
N GLU A 53 -3.00 18.25 1.03
CA GLU A 53 -3.73 17.00 0.77
C GLU A 53 -2.79 15.85 0.44
N ALA A 54 -1.78 16.09 -0.41
CA ALA A 54 -0.76 15.09 -0.72
C ALA A 54 0.03 14.67 0.52
N THR A 55 0.35 15.61 1.41
CA THR A 55 1.07 15.32 2.66
C THR A 55 0.21 14.49 3.61
N LYS A 56 -1.08 14.85 3.73
CA LYS A 56 -2.05 14.09 4.53
C LYS A 56 -2.22 12.67 3.99
N ALA A 57 -2.48 12.51 2.69
CA ALA A 57 -2.62 11.21 2.05
C ALA A 57 -1.35 10.33 2.24
N ARG A 58 -0.15 10.91 2.13
CA ARG A 58 1.11 10.20 2.40
C ARG A 58 1.20 9.72 3.85
N SER A 59 0.77 10.54 4.81
CA SER A 59 0.79 10.16 6.22
C SER A 59 -0.20 9.02 6.51
N GLU A 60 -1.39 9.06 5.93
CA GLU A 60 -2.41 8.02 6.05
C GLU A 60 -1.93 6.71 5.43
N VAL A 61 -1.37 6.74 4.21
CA VAL A 61 -0.79 5.55 3.56
C VAL A 61 0.31 4.94 4.41
N ARG A 62 1.16 5.75 5.05
CA ARG A 62 2.21 5.25 5.93
C ARG A 62 1.63 4.52 7.15
N ILE A 63 0.59 5.08 7.77
CA ILE A 63 -0.07 4.46 8.93
C ILE A 63 -0.75 3.16 8.52
N LEU A 64 -1.52 3.19 7.42
CA LEU A 64 -2.22 2.00 6.91
C LEU A 64 -1.25 0.89 6.54
N LYS A 65 -0.09 1.22 5.96
CA LYS A 65 0.96 0.25 5.68
C LYS A 65 1.51 -0.38 6.97
N GLY A 66 1.77 0.42 8.01
CA GLY A 66 2.21 -0.11 9.30
C GLY A 66 1.20 -1.07 9.93
N LEU A 67 -0.09 -0.72 9.88
CA LEU A 67 -1.17 -1.58 10.37
C LEU A 67 -1.30 -2.88 9.55
N LEU A 68 -1.08 -2.81 8.24
CA LEU A 68 -1.08 -3.99 7.38
C LEU A 68 0.08 -4.92 7.75
N ASP A 69 1.29 -4.38 7.90
CA ASP A 69 2.48 -5.15 8.29
C ASP A 69 2.27 -5.84 9.65
N GLU A 70 1.66 -5.16 10.62
CA GLU A 70 1.30 -5.74 11.93
C GLU A 70 0.29 -6.90 11.79
N ARG A 71 -0.76 -6.73 11.00
CA ARG A 71 -1.76 -7.77 10.75
C ARG A 71 -1.18 -8.97 10.01
N GLU A 72 -0.26 -8.75 9.07
CA GLU A 72 0.44 -9.83 8.37
C GLU A 72 1.30 -10.64 9.34
N ASN A 73 2.02 -9.99 10.25
CA ASN A 73 2.79 -10.67 11.29
C ASN A 73 1.89 -11.50 12.22
N GLU A 74 0.77 -10.95 12.68
CA GLU A 74 -0.20 -11.69 13.50
C GLU A 74 -0.74 -12.94 12.78
N VAL A 75 -1.02 -12.83 11.48
CA VAL A 75 -1.47 -13.98 10.68
C VAL A 75 -0.39 -15.05 10.57
N GLU A 76 0.87 -14.65 10.40
CA GLU A 76 1.99 -15.60 10.32
C GLU A 76 2.25 -16.28 11.66
N ASP A 77 2.19 -15.56 12.77
CA ASP A 77 2.28 -16.12 14.12
C ASP A 77 1.17 -17.16 14.35
N LEU A 78 -0.08 -16.85 13.95
CA LEU A 78 -1.21 -17.79 14.05
C LEU A 78 -1.00 -19.03 13.17
N ARG A 79 -0.44 -18.87 11.96
CA ARG A 79 -0.10 -20.01 11.09
C ARG A 79 0.95 -20.90 11.74
N GLN A 80 1.99 -20.33 12.33
CA GLN A 80 3.03 -21.08 13.02
C GLN A 80 2.48 -21.80 14.27
N GLN A 81 1.63 -21.14 15.06
CA GLN A 81 0.99 -21.77 16.22
C GLN A 81 0.09 -22.93 15.80
N LYS A 82 -0.72 -22.74 14.74
CA LYS A 82 -1.53 -23.81 14.16
C LYS A 82 -0.67 -24.99 13.72
N ASP A 83 0.43 -24.74 13.03
CA ASP A 83 1.33 -25.79 12.56
C ASP A 83 1.97 -26.56 13.71
N THR A 84 2.42 -25.84 14.75
CA THR A 84 3.01 -26.43 15.96
C THR A 84 1.99 -27.30 16.71
N MET A 85 0.76 -26.82 16.85
CA MET A 85 -0.32 -27.57 17.51
C MET A 85 -0.63 -28.87 16.76
N VAL A 86 -0.67 -28.82 15.44
CA VAL A 86 -0.92 -30.01 14.61
C VAL A 86 0.23 -31.00 14.70
N ASP A 87 1.47 -30.53 14.66
CA ASP A 87 2.64 -31.41 14.83
C ASP A 87 2.61 -32.11 16.20
N PHE A 88 2.24 -31.38 17.25
CA PHE A 88 2.03 -31.94 18.58
C PHE A 88 0.93 -33.02 18.60
N LEU A 89 -0.21 -32.78 17.95
CA LEU A 89 -1.28 -33.78 17.87
C LEU A 89 -0.81 -35.05 17.12
N ILE A 90 -0.09 -34.89 16.01
CA ILE A 90 0.43 -36.02 15.24
C ILE A 90 1.43 -36.84 16.07
N ASP A 91 2.32 -36.17 16.81
CA ASP A 91 3.28 -36.82 17.70
C ASP A 91 2.60 -37.56 18.87
N GLN A 92 1.62 -36.93 19.52
CA GLN A 92 0.81 -37.58 20.56
C GLN A 92 0.07 -38.81 20.05
N ALA A 93 -0.52 -38.74 18.86
CA ALA A 93 -1.17 -39.87 18.24
C ALA A 93 -0.17 -41.00 17.90
N SER A 94 1.07 -40.65 17.56
CA SER A 94 2.12 -41.62 17.27
C SER A 94 2.55 -42.41 18.51
N THR A 95 2.57 -41.76 19.67
CA THR A 95 3.00 -42.32 20.96
C THR A 95 1.88 -43.00 21.75
N SER A 96 0.61 -42.68 21.44
CA SER A 96 -0.54 -43.30 22.09
C SER A 96 -0.70 -44.79 21.71
N SER A 97 -0.80 -45.63 22.73
CA SER A 97 -1.06 -47.08 22.58
C SER A 97 -2.53 -47.40 22.29
N ASP A 98 -3.45 -46.51 22.65
CA ASP A 98 -4.89 -46.74 22.43
C ASP A 98 -5.30 -46.37 21.00
N SER A 99 -5.74 -47.38 20.26
CA SER A 99 -6.15 -47.23 18.87
C SER A 99 -7.36 -46.30 18.71
N SER A 100 -8.26 -46.21 19.70
CA SER A 100 -9.44 -45.35 19.60
C SER A 100 -9.07 -43.87 19.76
N THR A 101 -8.25 -43.58 20.77
CA THR A 101 -7.68 -42.25 21.02
C THR A 101 -6.80 -41.78 19.86
N LYS A 102 -5.94 -42.66 19.32
CA LYS A 102 -5.10 -42.35 18.16
C LYS A 102 -5.91 -41.92 16.93
N LYS A 103 -7.02 -42.62 16.66
CA LYS A 103 -7.93 -42.27 15.56
C LYS A 103 -8.54 -40.89 15.78
N GLN A 104 -9.07 -40.61 16.97
CA GLN A 104 -9.68 -39.31 17.30
C GLN A 104 -8.68 -38.15 17.15
N ILE A 105 -7.43 -38.33 17.59
CA ILE A 105 -6.41 -37.28 17.47
C ILE A 105 -6.07 -37.00 16.00
N TYR A 106 -5.93 -38.04 15.16
CA TYR A 106 -5.71 -37.82 13.73
C TYR A 106 -6.89 -37.19 13.01
N GLU A 107 -8.13 -37.57 13.37
CA GLU A 107 -9.34 -36.91 12.85
C GLU A 107 -9.35 -35.43 13.22
N LYS A 108 -8.96 -35.07 14.46
CA LYS A 108 -8.82 -33.66 14.86
C LYS A 108 -7.71 -32.93 14.12
N ALA A 109 -6.57 -33.57 13.87
CA ALA A 109 -5.52 -32.97 13.04
C ALA A 109 -6.01 -32.74 11.59
N ALA A 110 -6.77 -33.69 11.03
CA ALA A 110 -7.34 -33.60 9.69
C ALA A 110 -8.41 -32.51 9.57
N GLU A 111 -9.23 -32.29 10.61
CA GLU A 111 -10.16 -31.15 10.66
C GLU A 111 -9.44 -29.80 10.53
N ILE A 112 -8.19 -29.69 11.00
CA ILE A 112 -7.43 -28.43 11.03
C ILE A 112 -6.65 -28.19 9.73
N ILE A 113 -6.01 -29.22 9.16
CA ILE A 113 -5.10 -29.07 8.00
C ILE A 113 -5.46 -29.94 6.79
N GLY A 114 -6.47 -30.80 6.91
CA GLY A 114 -6.88 -31.77 5.89
C GLY A 114 -6.03 -33.04 5.87
N ASP A 115 -6.63 -34.15 5.41
CA ASP A 115 -6.01 -35.48 5.38
C ASP A 115 -4.69 -35.49 4.60
N LYS A 116 -4.65 -34.81 3.45
CA LYS A 116 -3.45 -34.70 2.61
C LYS A 116 -2.24 -34.22 3.40
N GLU A 117 -2.40 -33.16 4.20
CA GLU A 117 -1.29 -32.56 4.91
C GLU A 117 -0.93 -33.37 6.17
N VAL A 118 -1.90 -34.01 6.82
CA VAL A 118 -1.63 -34.97 7.91
C VAL A 118 -0.77 -36.12 7.40
N ILE A 119 -1.14 -36.72 6.26
CA ILE A 119 -0.37 -37.80 5.62
C ILE A 119 1.03 -37.31 5.25
N ARG A 120 1.15 -36.11 4.65
CA ARG A 120 2.46 -35.52 4.31
C ARG A 120 3.35 -35.33 5.54
N ARG A 121 2.79 -34.84 6.65
CA ARG A 121 3.53 -34.65 7.92
C ARG A 121 3.94 -35.97 8.55
N LYS A 122 3.07 -36.99 8.53
CA LYS A 122 3.42 -38.36 8.96
C LYS A 122 4.63 -38.90 8.20
N ILE A 123 4.62 -38.77 6.87
CA ILE A 123 5.75 -39.19 6.03
C ILE A 123 7.01 -38.40 6.37
N LYS A 124 6.91 -37.07 6.50
CA LYS A 124 8.04 -36.19 6.82
C LYS A 124 8.69 -36.54 8.17
N PHE A 125 7.90 -36.89 9.17
CA PHE A 125 8.37 -37.27 10.50
C PHE A 125 8.71 -38.77 10.64
N GLY A 126 8.46 -39.58 9.61
CA GLY A 126 8.77 -41.00 9.61
C GLY A 126 7.77 -41.87 10.38
N TYR A 127 6.55 -41.39 10.61
CA TYR A 127 5.49 -42.17 11.25
C TYR A 127 4.80 -43.13 10.25
N SER A 128 4.35 -44.28 10.75
CA SER A 128 3.63 -45.27 9.94
C SER A 128 2.26 -44.75 9.48
N LEU A 129 1.94 -45.00 8.22
CA LEU A 129 0.62 -44.74 7.64
C LEU A 129 -0.36 -45.83 8.07
N ASN A 130 -1.59 -45.42 8.42
CA ASN A 130 -2.68 -46.33 8.77
C ASN A 130 -3.51 -46.69 7.52
N ASN A 131 -4.46 -47.61 7.67
CA ASN A 131 -5.31 -48.05 6.55
C ASN A 131 -6.11 -46.90 5.91
N HIS A 132 -6.52 -45.91 6.71
CA HIS A 132 -7.24 -44.74 6.20
C HIS A 132 -6.33 -43.85 5.34
N ASP A 133 -5.10 -43.61 5.78
CA ASP A 133 -4.10 -42.86 5.01
C ASP A 133 -3.84 -43.54 3.65
N LEU A 134 -3.72 -44.88 3.63
CA LEU A 134 -3.52 -45.66 2.41
C LEU A 134 -4.73 -45.63 1.48
N GLU A 135 -5.94 -45.73 2.03
CA GLU A 135 -7.18 -45.64 1.26
C GLU A 135 -7.35 -44.24 0.66
N TRP A 136 -7.07 -43.19 1.43
CA TRP A 136 -7.09 -41.81 0.94
C TRP A 136 -6.10 -41.63 -0.22
N LEU A 137 -4.86 -42.12 -0.07
CA LEU A 137 -3.86 -42.06 -1.14
C LEU A 137 -4.33 -42.82 -2.38
N ALA A 138 -4.88 -44.03 -2.23
CA ALA A 138 -5.37 -44.82 -3.37
C ALA A 138 -6.52 -44.13 -4.14
N GLN A 139 -7.33 -43.31 -3.47
CA GLN A 139 -8.45 -42.58 -4.06
C GLN A 139 -8.07 -41.22 -4.64
N ASN A 140 -6.93 -40.66 -4.24
CA ASN A 140 -6.52 -39.27 -4.55
C ASN A 140 -5.13 -39.16 -5.22
N LEU A 141 -4.53 -40.30 -5.59
CA LEU A 141 -3.37 -40.41 -6.51
C LEU A 141 -3.84 -40.41 -7.96
#